data_AF-A0A0C2GGE3-F1
#
_entry.id   AF-A0A0C2GGE3-F1
#
_cell.length_a   1.000
_cell.length_b   1.000
_cell.length_c   1.000
_cell.angle_alpha   90.00
_cell.angle_beta   90.00
_cell.angle_gamma   90.00
#
_symmetry.space_group_name_H-M   'P 1'
#
loop_
_entity.id
_entity.type
_entity.pdbx_description
1 polymer ?
#
loop_
_entity_poly.entity_id
_entity_poly.type
_entity_poly.pdbx_seq_one_letter_code
_entity_poly.pdbx_strand_id
1 'polypeptide(L)'
;MAFAFYRKPLLLSAKTLKTLVENFSSYTKPLEITENEDELFHKCCRATDLITEAINQIKTSKESLQRQFDKMQALYENTTAKSEKKDMFSELQEIENESKFQKVIASANETIFMLEIRQTEARHDKLRLSQKLGLKIPSAKTRYSRKPPDLASDGTEQRVDSRDNNSEHSIDDEFLSDDESEQSQRLHKAISPLKIKLPKFYVSEGKESEIIQNIFELDGLGISSDEYKRNESVVDYLQKYSRTISFKDGIHSHRSLPAEGQHN
;
A
#
# COMPACT_ATOMS: atom_id res chain seq x y z
N MET A 1 -30.88 -11.69 -22.81
CA MET A 1 -29.80 -11.66 -21.81
C MET A 1 -29.07 -10.35 -21.96
N ALA A 2 -29.07 -9.52 -20.91
CA ALA A 2 -28.54 -8.17 -20.96
C ALA A 2 -27.01 -8.14 -20.82
N PHE A 3 -26.41 -9.16 -20.19
CA PHE A 3 -24.96 -9.24 -19.96
C PHE A 3 -24.24 -10.33 -20.75
N ALA A 4 -24.86 -10.86 -21.81
CA ALA A 4 -24.28 -11.92 -22.64
C ALA A 4 -22.86 -11.57 -23.16
N PHE A 5 -22.60 -10.30 -23.46
CA PHE A 5 -21.30 -9.81 -23.93
C PHE A 5 -20.26 -9.60 -22.82
N TYR A 6 -20.68 -9.51 -21.56
CA TYR A 6 -19.80 -9.29 -20.40
C TYR A 6 -19.48 -10.57 -19.65
N ARG A 7 -20.37 -11.57 -19.68
CA ARG A 7 -20.20 -12.85 -18.96
C ARG A 7 -18.87 -13.51 -19.29
N LYS A 8 -18.60 -13.81 -20.57
CA LYS A 8 -17.36 -14.50 -20.96
C LYS A 8 -16.09 -13.70 -20.62
N PRO A 9 -15.97 -12.40 -20.95
CA PRO A 9 -14.82 -11.60 -20.56
C PRO A 9 -14.60 -11.53 -19.04
N LEU A 10 -15.66 -11.40 -18.25
CA LEU A 10 -15.55 -11.30 -16.80
C LEU A 10 -15.05 -12.61 -16.19
N LEU A 11 -15.63 -13.74 -16.59
CA LEU A 11 -15.19 -15.06 -16.13
C LEU A 11 -13.73 -15.35 -16.51
N LEU A 12 -13.32 -14.97 -17.72
CA LEU A 12 -11.95 -15.15 -18.16
C LEU A 12 -11.00 -14.27 -17.34
N SER A 13 -11.34 -12.99 -17.14
CA SER A 13 -10.55 -12.05 -16.35
C SER A 13 -10.40 -12.51 -14.89
N ALA A 14 -11.48 -13.02 -14.27
CA ALA A 14 -11.44 -13.60 -12.94
C ALA A 14 -10.54 -14.84 -12.86
N LYS A 15 -10.58 -15.73 -13.86
CA LYS A 15 -9.68 -16.89 -13.93
C LYS A 15 -8.21 -16.48 -14.09
N THR A 16 -7.94 -15.50 -14.95
CA THR A 16 -6.59 -14.97 -15.14
C THR A 16 -6.05 -14.39 -13.85
N LEU A 17 -6.83 -13.52 -13.18
CA LEU A 17 -6.43 -12.92 -11.91
C LEU A 17 -6.16 -13.99 -10.85
N LYS A 18 -7.03 -14.99 -10.73
CA LYS A 18 -6.83 -16.12 -9.81
C LYS A 18 -5.53 -16.87 -10.11
N THR A 19 -5.24 -17.13 -11.38
CA THR A 19 -4.02 -17.83 -11.80
C THR A 19 -2.77 -17.01 -11.48
N LEU A 20 -2.80 -15.68 -11.69
CA LEU A 20 -1.69 -14.79 -11.33
C LEU A 20 -1.44 -14.79 -9.82
N VAL A 21 -2.50 -14.72 -9.02
CA VAL A 21 -2.41 -14.79 -7.55
C VAL A 21 -1.77 -16.11 -7.09
N GLU A 22 -2.20 -17.25 -7.65
CA GLU A 22 -1.63 -18.55 -7.33
C GLU A 22 -0.15 -18.65 -7.74
N ASN A 23 0.19 -18.19 -8.95
CA ASN A 23 1.56 -18.21 -9.48
C ASN A 23 2.53 -17.36 -8.65
N PHE A 24 2.07 -16.19 -8.19
CA PHE A 24 2.90 -15.28 -7.41
C PHE A 24 2.88 -15.53 -5.90
N SER A 25 2.05 -16.47 -5.42
CA SER A 25 1.94 -16.81 -4.01
C SER A 25 3.28 -17.21 -3.37
N SER A 26 4.20 -17.81 -4.12
CA SER A 26 5.53 -18.18 -3.62
C SER A 26 6.36 -16.98 -3.17
N TYR A 27 6.19 -15.82 -3.83
CA TYR A 27 6.94 -14.61 -3.52
C TYR A 27 6.40 -13.85 -2.30
N THR A 28 5.27 -14.29 -1.73
CA THR A 28 4.75 -13.75 -0.46
C THR A 28 5.52 -14.25 0.77
N LYS A 29 6.36 -15.28 0.60
CA LYS A 29 7.18 -15.86 1.66
C LYS A 29 8.42 -14.98 1.94
N PRO A 30 8.92 -14.94 3.19
CA PRO A 30 10.18 -14.27 3.50
C PRO A 30 11.35 -14.80 2.66
N LEU A 31 12.33 -13.94 2.38
CA LEU A 31 13.54 -14.34 1.66
C LEU A 31 14.42 -15.22 2.55
N GLU A 32 15.00 -16.27 1.96
CA GLU A 32 15.95 -17.13 2.67
C GLU A 32 17.27 -16.39 2.90
N ILE A 33 17.68 -16.27 4.17
CA ILE A 33 18.93 -15.64 4.57
C ILE A 33 20.07 -16.62 4.28
N THR A 34 21.05 -16.19 3.49
CA THR A 34 22.30 -16.93 3.25
C THR A 34 23.45 -16.32 4.03
N GLU A 35 24.42 -17.15 4.42
CA GLU A 35 25.66 -16.71 5.08
C GLU A 35 26.53 -15.84 4.15
N ASN A 36 26.44 -16.07 2.84
CA ASN A 36 27.12 -15.26 1.84
C ASN A 36 26.33 -13.98 1.55
N GLU A 37 26.93 -12.84 1.88
CA GLU A 37 26.35 -11.50 1.72
C GLU A 37 26.22 -11.06 0.25
N ASP A 38 27.15 -11.45 -0.62
CA ASP A 38 27.09 -11.17 -2.06
C ASP A 38 25.93 -11.95 -2.70
N GLU A 39 25.79 -13.23 -2.33
CA GLU A 39 24.68 -14.06 -2.81
C GLU A 39 23.33 -13.52 -2.34
N LEU A 40 23.26 -13.11 -1.06
CA LEU A 40 22.05 -12.51 -0.48
C LEU A 40 21.71 -11.20 -1.20
N PHE A 41 22.69 -10.37 -1.51
CA PHE A 41 22.48 -9.12 -2.25
C PHE A 41 21.86 -9.36 -3.63
N HIS A 42 22.38 -10.34 -4.39
CA HIS A 42 21.82 -10.70 -5.69
C HIS A 42 20.41 -11.28 -5.57
N LYS A 43 20.13 -12.09 -4.53
CA LYS A 43 18.78 -12.58 -4.23
C LYS A 43 17.81 -11.43 -3.95
N CYS A 44 18.21 -10.44 -3.14
CA CYS A 44 17.39 -9.26 -2.86
C CYS A 44 17.12 -8.42 -4.12
N CYS A 45 18.11 -8.26 -5.00
CA CYS A 45 17.92 -7.58 -6.28
C CYS A 45 16.87 -8.29 -7.15
N ARG A 46 17.06 -9.59 -7.37
CA ARG A 46 16.12 -10.40 -8.18
C ARG A 46 14.72 -10.42 -7.57
N ALA A 47 14.63 -10.56 -6.25
CA ALA A 47 13.36 -10.54 -5.53
C ALA A 47 12.64 -9.19 -5.72
N THR A 48 13.37 -8.08 -5.62
CA THR A 48 12.80 -6.74 -5.86
C THR A 48 12.20 -6.64 -7.26
N ASP A 49 12.92 -7.07 -8.29
CA ASP A 49 12.47 -6.96 -9.69
C ASP A 49 11.24 -7.86 -9.95
N LEU A 50 11.30 -9.12 -9.53
CA LEU A 50 10.20 -10.09 -9.71
C LEU A 50 8.94 -9.69 -8.94
N ILE A 51 9.09 -9.21 -7.69
CA ILE A 51 7.95 -8.76 -6.88
C ILE A 51 7.34 -7.50 -7.47
N THR A 52 8.15 -6.56 -7.99
CA THR A 52 7.65 -5.35 -8.65
C THR A 52 6.77 -5.73 -9.85
N GLU A 53 7.26 -6.63 -10.70
CA GLU A 53 6.53 -7.08 -11.87
C GLU A 53 5.25 -7.84 -11.49
N ALA A 54 5.32 -8.72 -10.48
CA ALA A 54 4.16 -9.44 -9.97
C ALA A 54 3.06 -8.49 -9.47
N ILE A 55 3.43 -7.47 -8.67
CA ILE A 55 2.49 -6.45 -8.19
C ILE A 55 1.84 -5.73 -9.37
N ASN A 56 2.62 -5.34 -10.38
CA ASN A 56 2.10 -4.64 -11.56
C ASN A 56 1.09 -5.51 -12.33
N GLN A 57 1.43 -6.76 -12.62
CA GLN A 57 0.54 -7.68 -13.34
C GLN A 57 -0.76 -7.94 -12.59
N ILE A 58 -0.69 -8.19 -11.27
CA ILE A 58 -1.89 -8.40 -10.45
C ILE A 58 -2.73 -7.11 -10.40
N LYS A 59 -2.12 -5.93 -10.24
CA LYS A 59 -2.83 -4.63 -10.25
C LYS A 59 -3.55 -4.40 -11.58
N THR A 60 -2.87 -4.55 -12.72
CA THR A 60 -3.47 -4.39 -14.05
C THR A 60 -4.61 -5.38 -14.29
N SER A 61 -4.42 -6.65 -13.93
CA SER A 61 -5.48 -7.66 -14.09
C SER A 61 -6.68 -7.38 -13.17
N LYS A 62 -6.44 -6.94 -11.93
CA LYS A 62 -7.48 -6.54 -10.97
C LYS A 62 -8.30 -5.37 -11.48
N GLU A 63 -7.64 -4.31 -11.96
CA GLU A 63 -8.31 -3.13 -12.52
C GLU A 63 -9.14 -3.49 -13.76
N SER A 64 -8.63 -4.36 -14.63
CA SER A 64 -9.37 -4.83 -15.81
C SER A 64 -10.67 -5.57 -15.41
N LEU A 65 -10.61 -6.46 -14.41
CA LEU A 65 -11.79 -7.15 -13.88
C LEU A 65 -12.78 -6.18 -13.24
N GLN A 66 -12.29 -5.27 -12.39
CA GLN A 66 -13.12 -4.28 -11.70
C GLN A 66 -13.86 -3.39 -12.72
N ARG A 67 -13.16 -2.86 -13.73
CA ARG A 67 -13.75 -2.03 -14.78
C ARG A 67 -14.86 -2.73 -15.55
N GLN A 68 -14.78 -4.06 -15.75
CA GLN A 68 -15.84 -4.82 -16.41
C GLN A 68 -17.07 -4.95 -15.50
N PHE A 69 -16.86 -5.20 -14.21
CA PHE A 69 -17.94 -5.24 -13.23
C PHE A 69 -18.63 -3.89 -13.09
N ASP A 70 -17.87 -2.80 -12.98
CA ASP A 70 -18.41 -1.44 -12.85
C ASP A 70 -19.29 -1.05 -14.04
N LYS A 71 -18.90 -1.46 -15.27
CA LYS A 71 -19.72 -1.27 -16.48
C LYS A 71 -21.04 -2.04 -16.40
N MET A 72 -21.00 -3.29 -15.93
CA MET A 72 -22.23 -4.10 -15.76
C MET A 72 -23.14 -3.49 -14.69
N GLN A 73 -22.56 -3.02 -13.58
CA GLN A 73 -23.29 -2.35 -12.52
C GLN A 73 -23.93 -1.05 -13.00
N ALA A 74 -23.20 -0.22 -13.74
CA ALA A 74 -23.72 1.00 -14.33
C ALA A 74 -24.88 0.73 -15.30
N LEU A 75 -24.81 -0.33 -16.11
CA LEU A 75 -25.92 -0.74 -16.97
C LEU A 75 -27.16 -1.11 -16.15
N TYR A 76 -27.00 -1.84 -15.05
CA TYR A 76 -28.10 -2.18 -14.15
C TYR A 76 -28.74 -0.96 -13.46
N GLU A 77 -27.92 0.00 -13.03
CA GLU A 77 -28.37 1.22 -12.35
C GLU A 77 -29.16 2.12 -13.30
N ASN A 78 -28.69 2.25 -14.54
CA ASN A 78 -29.29 3.09 -15.59
C ASN A 78 -30.58 2.51 -16.19
N THR A 79 -30.86 1.21 -16.01
CA THR A 79 -32.09 0.60 -16.50
C THR A 79 -33.31 1.05 -15.68
N THR A 80 -34.25 1.69 -16.36
CA THR A 80 -35.50 2.20 -15.76
C THR A 80 -36.65 1.17 -15.81
N ALA A 81 -36.58 0.23 -16.75
CA ALA A 81 -37.58 -0.83 -16.91
C ALA A 81 -37.50 -1.85 -15.77
N LYS A 82 -38.56 -1.95 -14.95
CA LYS A 82 -38.59 -2.82 -13.76
C LYS A 82 -38.44 -4.31 -14.08
N SER A 83 -39.02 -4.77 -15.19
CA SER A 83 -38.89 -6.17 -15.65
C SER A 83 -37.45 -6.49 -16.04
N GLU A 84 -36.86 -5.65 -16.90
CA GLU A 84 -35.48 -5.80 -17.37
C GLU A 84 -34.47 -5.71 -16.21
N LYS A 85 -34.71 -4.81 -15.25
CA LYS A 85 -33.88 -4.67 -14.05
C LYS A 85 -33.87 -5.95 -13.20
N LYS A 86 -35.01 -6.65 -13.08
CA LYS A 86 -35.10 -7.93 -12.36
C LYS A 86 -34.34 -9.05 -13.08
N ASP A 87 -34.44 -9.10 -14.40
CA ASP A 87 -33.71 -10.07 -15.22
C ASP A 87 -32.19 -9.83 -15.16
N MET A 88 -31.76 -8.57 -15.25
CA MET A 88 -30.37 -8.13 -15.07
C MET A 88 -29.82 -8.50 -13.69
N PHE A 89 -30.59 -8.27 -12.61
CA PHE A 89 -30.17 -8.65 -11.26
C PHE A 89 -29.94 -10.16 -11.13
N SER A 90 -30.81 -10.98 -11.71
CA SER A 90 -30.69 -12.43 -11.70
C SER A 90 -29.43 -12.88 -12.47
N GLU A 91 -29.18 -12.28 -13.64
CA GLU A 91 -27.98 -12.54 -14.45
C GLU A 91 -26.69 -12.09 -13.73
N LEU A 92 -26.69 -10.96 -13.02
CA LEU A 92 -25.56 -10.53 -12.17
C LEU A 92 -25.27 -11.53 -11.05
N GLN A 93 -26.30 -12.07 -10.41
CA GLN A 93 -26.15 -13.05 -9.34
C GLN A 93 -25.57 -14.36 -9.87
N GLU A 94 -26.00 -14.84 -11.04
CA GLU A 94 -25.39 -15.98 -11.72
C GLU A 94 -23.90 -15.73 -12.00
N ILE A 95 -23.59 -14.58 -12.58
CA ILE A 95 -22.21 -14.22 -12.94
C ILE A 95 -21.32 -14.11 -11.70
N GLU A 96 -21.82 -13.56 -10.59
CA GLU A 96 -21.08 -13.50 -9.34
C GLU A 96 -20.87 -14.90 -8.74
N ASN A 97 -21.89 -15.77 -8.77
CA ASN A 97 -21.76 -17.14 -8.28
C ASN A 97 -20.71 -17.94 -9.08
N GLU A 98 -20.61 -17.71 -10.39
CA GLU A 98 -19.63 -18.37 -11.27
C GLU A 98 -18.23 -17.79 -11.13
N SER A 99 -18.09 -16.47 -11.20
CA SER A 99 -16.79 -15.79 -11.20
C SER A 99 -16.20 -15.66 -9.80
N LYS A 100 -17.07 -15.58 -8.77
CA LYS A 100 -16.71 -15.24 -7.38
C LYS A 100 -15.83 -13.99 -7.33
N PHE A 101 -16.16 -12.98 -8.13
CA PHE A 101 -15.23 -11.90 -8.45
C PHE A 101 -14.80 -11.17 -7.17
N GLN A 102 -15.71 -10.94 -6.23
CA GLN A 102 -15.39 -10.28 -4.96
C GLN A 102 -14.31 -11.04 -4.18
N LYS A 103 -14.41 -12.38 -4.13
CA LYS A 103 -13.43 -13.23 -3.47
C LYS A 103 -12.07 -13.18 -4.17
N VAL A 104 -12.08 -13.18 -5.50
CA VAL A 104 -10.85 -13.10 -6.30
C VAL A 104 -10.17 -11.74 -6.13
N ILE A 105 -10.94 -10.63 -6.12
CA ILE A 105 -10.42 -9.27 -5.85
C ILE A 105 -9.84 -9.17 -4.44
N ALA A 106 -10.54 -9.70 -3.43
CA ALA A 106 -10.06 -9.71 -2.05
C ALA A 106 -8.73 -10.48 -1.91
N SER A 107 -8.65 -11.68 -2.49
CA SER A 107 -7.43 -12.50 -2.50
C SER A 107 -6.27 -11.82 -3.25
N ALA A 108 -6.57 -11.11 -4.35
CA ALA A 108 -5.58 -10.32 -5.06
C ALA A 108 -5.04 -9.15 -4.23
N ASN A 109 -5.91 -8.44 -3.48
CA ASN A 109 -5.48 -7.37 -2.59
C ASN A 109 -4.60 -7.88 -1.44
N GLU A 110 -4.96 -9.01 -0.82
CA GLU A 110 -4.13 -9.64 0.21
C GLU A 110 -2.75 -10.01 -0.35
N THR A 111 -2.71 -10.59 -1.55
CA THR A 111 -1.46 -10.97 -2.21
C THR A 111 -0.62 -9.74 -2.55
N ILE A 112 -1.20 -8.67 -3.09
CA ILE A 112 -0.51 -7.40 -3.33
C ILE A 112 0.10 -6.87 -2.04
N PHE A 113 -0.68 -6.83 -0.96
CA PHE A 113 -0.20 -6.34 0.34
C PHE A 113 0.99 -7.14 0.84
N MET A 114 0.91 -8.48 0.80
CA MET A 114 2.00 -9.35 1.19
C MET A 114 3.24 -9.16 0.30
N LEU A 115 3.06 -9.00 -1.00
CA LEU A 115 4.14 -8.71 -1.94
C LEU A 115 4.79 -7.35 -1.67
N GLU A 116 4.03 -6.31 -1.35
CA GLU A 116 4.55 -4.98 -1.01
C GLU A 116 5.40 -5.00 0.28
N ILE A 117 4.99 -5.79 1.28
CA ILE A 117 5.81 -6.04 2.48
C ILE A 117 7.15 -6.68 2.08
N ARG A 118 7.11 -7.77 1.31
CA ARG A 118 8.34 -8.48 0.88
C ARG A 118 9.23 -7.63 -0.02
N GLN A 119 8.64 -6.78 -0.86
CA GLN A 119 9.39 -5.82 -1.67
C GLN A 119 10.13 -4.82 -0.78
N THR A 120 9.48 -4.33 0.27
CA THR A 120 10.07 -3.38 1.22
C THR A 120 11.24 -4.01 1.97
N GLU A 121 11.06 -5.23 2.48
CA GLU A 121 12.13 -6.02 3.11
C GLU A 121 13.31 -6.23 2.15
N ALA A 122 13.05 -6.71 0.93
CA ALA A 122 14.09 -6.96 -0.06
C ALA A 122 14.83 -5.69 -0.48
N ARG A 123 14.14 -4.55 -0.59
CA ARG A 123 14.76 -3.24 -0.88
C ARG A 123 15.63 -2.77 0.27
N HIS A 124 15.17 -2.92 1.49
CA HIS A 124 15.94 -2.58 2.68
C HIS A 124 17.22 -3.42 2.79
N ASP A 125 17.13 -4.74 2.63
CA ASP A 125 18.30 -5.62 2.67
C ASP A 125 19.25 -5.38 1.51
N LYS A 126 18.73 -5.17 0.29
CA LYS A 126 19.53 -4.75 -0.87
C LYS A 126 20.33 -3.49 -0.56
N LEU A 127 19.70 -2.47 0.02
CA LEU A 127 20.36 -1.21 0.37
C LEU A 127 21.46 -1.45 1.42
N ARG A 128 21.12 -2.12 2.52
CA ARG A 128 22.06 -2.43 3.61
C ARG A 128 23.28 -3.21 3.11
N LEU A 129 23.07 -4.24 2.29
CA LEU A 129 24.14 -5.08 1.75
C LEU A 129 25.00 -4.32 0.74
N SER A 130 24.39 -3.48 -0.11
CA SER A 130 25.17 -2.66 -1.05
C SER A 130 26.15 -1.73 -0.35
N GLN A 131 25.73 -1.12 0.77
CA GLN A 131 26.57 -0.23 1.56
C GLN A 131 27.71 -1.01 2.22
N LYS A 132 27.41 -2.20 2.75
CA LYS A 132 28.40 -3.08 3.37
C LYS A 132 29.44 -3.61 2.39
N LEU A 133 29.00 -3.96 1.18
CA LEU A 133 29.86 -4.51 0.12
C LEU A 133 30.55 -3.42 -0.72
N GLY A 134 30.27 -2.14 -0.48
CA GLY A 134 30.80 -1.02 -1.28
C GLY A 134 30.28 -0.99 -2.72
N LEU A 135 29.16 -1.67 -3.00
CA LEU A 135 28.54 -1.71 -4.32
C LEU A 135 27.72 -0.44 -4.54
N LYS A 136 28.00 0.28 -5.62
CA LYS A 136 27.15 1.40 -6.05
C LYS A 136 25.84 0.84 -6.59
N ILE A 137 24.76 0.95 -5.84
CA ILE A 137 23.42 0.81 -6.43
C ILE A 137 23.29 1.95 -7.45
N PRO A 138 22.97 1.66 -8.73
CA PRO A 138 22.61 2.70 -9.67
C PRO A 138 21.40 3.43 -9.11
N SER A 139 21.64 4.58 -8.47
CA SER A 139 20.63 5.61 -8.33
C SER A 139 20.22 5.98 -9.74
N ALA A 140 18.92 5.93 -10.04
CA ALA A 140 18.39 6.43 -11.30
C ALA A 140 18.60 7.96 -11.37
N LYS A 141 19.84 8.40 -11.62
CA LYS A 141 20.16 9.81 -11.87
C LYS A 141 19.86 10.13 -13.34
N THR A 142 18.72 10.78 -13.52
CA THR A 142 18.60 12.07 -14.20
C THR A 142 19.46 12.26 -15.47
N ARG A 143 18.84 12.09 -16.64
CA ARG A 143 19.39 12.50 -17.94
C ARG A 143 19.38 14.02 -18.10
N TYR A 144 20.00 14.79 -17.21
CA TYR A 144 20.25 16.22 -17.46
C TYR A 144 21.60 16.63 -16.88
N SER A 145 22.67 16.17 -17.51
CA SER A 145 23.91 16.93 -17.57
C SER A 145 24.10 17.39 -19.01
N ARG A 146 23.29 18.38 -19.42
CA ARG A 146 23.71 19.26 -20.51
C ARG A 146 24.69 20.25 -19.88
N LYS A 147 25.96 20.15 -20.27
CA LYS A 147 26.90 21.25 -20.09
C LYS A 147 26.24 22.53 -20.64
N PRO A 148 26.34 23.68 -19.98
CA PRO A 148 25.86 24.93 -20.55
C PRO A 148 26.64 25.22 -21.85
N PRO A 149 25.99 25.69 -22.92
CA PRO A 149 26.68 26.06 -24.13
C PRO A 149 27.43 27.38 -23.91
N ASP A 150 28.75 27.34 -24.05
CA ASP A 150 29.55 28.53 -24.32
C ASP A 150 29.09 29.12 -25.65
N LEU A 151 28.65 30.38 -25.62
CA LEU A 151 28.39 31.18 -26.81
C LEU A 151 29.73 31.64 -27.40
N ALA A 152 30.08 31.14 -28.59
CA ALA A 152 30.29 31.97 -29.79
C ALA A 152 30.96 31.20 -30.94
N SER A 153 30.49 31.51 -32.16
CA SER A 153 31.14 31.30 -33.48
C SER A 153 31.07 29.88 -34.04
N ASP A 154 30.86 29.58 -35.32
CA ASP A 154 30.37 30.19 -36.56
C ASP A 154 30.31 29.00 -37.56
N GLY A 155 29.46 29.04 -38.59
CA GLY A 155 29.53 28.11 -39.73
C GLY A 155 28.43 27.05 -39.89
N THR A 156 27.43 27.42 -40.69
CA THR A 156 26.74 26.67 -41.78
C THR A 156 26.84 25.12 -41.85
N GLU A 157 25.70 24.40 -41.89
CA GLU A 157 25.15 23.69 -43.07
C GLU A 157 24.00 22.68 -42.74
N GLN A 158 23.19 22.43 -43.75
CA GLN A 158 21.93 21.67 -43.81
C GLN A 158 22.00 20.19 -43.40
N ARG A 159 20.91 19.63 -42.82
CA ARG A 159 20.05 18.59 -43.47
C ARG A 159 18.99 17.96 -42.53
N VAL A 160 17.78 17.93 -43.09
CA VAL A 160 16.61 17.00 -43.02
C VAL A 160 16.45 15.90 -41.95
N ASP A 161 15.19 15.87 -41.46
CA ASP A 161 14.26 14.75 -41.21
C ASP A 161 14.35 13.85 -39.95
N SER A 162 13.30 13.94 -39.11
CA SER A 162 12.30 12.88 -38.81
C SER A 162 11.76 12.92 -37.37
N ARG A 163 10.42 12.99 -37.26
CA ARG A 163 9.48 12.29 -36.34
C ARG A 163 10.09 11.55 -35.11
N ASP A 164 9.61 11.67 -33.89
CA ASP A 164 8.23 11.53 -33.42
C ASP A 164 8.00 12.18 -32.04
N ASN A 165 6.77 12.66 -31.83
CA ASN A 165 6.18 12.96 -30.54
C ASN A 165 5.90 11.66 -29.78
N ASN A 166 6.26 11.59 -28.50
CA ASN A 166 5.27 11.23 -27.49
C ASN A 166 5.68 11.66 -26.07
N SER A 167 4.69 12.28 -25.43
CA SER A 167 4.64 12.83 -24.09
C SER A 167 4.64 11.71 -23.03
N GLU A 168 5.56 11.78 -22.06
CA GLU A 168 5.39 11.12 -20.76
C GLU A 168 5.33 12.16 -19.65
N HIS A 169 4.25 12.10 -18.88
CA HIS A 169 4.00 12.88 -17.67
C HIS A 169 5.03 12.54 -16.59
N SER A 170 5.85 13.51 -16.22
CA SER A 170 6.65 13.50 -15.00
C SER A 170 5.80 14.06 -13.87
N ILE A 171 5.45 13.22 -12.89
CA ILE A 171 4.85 13.66 -11.63
C ILE A 171 6.01 13.89 -10.65
N ASP A 172 5.99 15.06 -10.04
CA ASP A 172 6.99 15.61 -9.13
C ASP A 172 7.17 14.73 -7.87
N ASP A 173 8.40 14.26 -7.65
CA ASP A 173 8.88 13.83 -6.34
C ASP A 173 9.96 14.83 -5.90
N GLU A 174 9.52 15.95 -5.33
CA GLU A 174 10.37 16.84 -4.54
C GLU A 174 10.71 16.16 -3.21
N PHE A 175 11.93 15.64 -3.09
CA PHE A 175 12.53 15.36 -1.80
C PHE A 175 13.98 15.85 -1.74
N LEU A 176 14.26 16.55 -0.64
CA LEU A 176 15.37 17.46 -0.38
C LEU A 176 16.75 16.82 -0.56
N SER A 177 17.57 17.40 -1.44
CA SER A 177 19.02 17.26 -1.37
C SER A 177 19.62 18.56 -0.83
N ASP A 178 20.04 18.54 0.43
CA ASP A 178 20.99 19.51 0.96
C ASP A 178 22.32 19.33 0.23
N ASP A 179 22.73 20.34 -0.53
CA ASP A 179 24.09 20.47 -1.05
C ASP A 179 24.61 21.87 -0.71
N GLU A 180 25.63 21.91 0.14
CA GLU A 180 26.31 23.13 0.56
C GLU A 180 27.37 23.51 -0.48
N SER A 181 27.29 24.74 -0.99
CA SER A 181 28.47 25.47 -1.48
C SER A 181 28.27 26.98 -1.36
N GLU A 182 29.26 27.59 -0.73
CA GLU A 182 29.31 28.95 -0.21
C GLU A 182 29.35 30.04 -1.29
N GLN A 183 28.56 31.11 -1.10
CA GLN A 183 29.00 32.52 -1.02
C GLN A 183 27.89 33.50 -1.39
N SER A 184 27.12 33.90 -0.38
CA SER A 184 26.71 35.30 -0.28
C SER A 184 26.40 35.62 1.17
N GLN A 185 27.15 36.56 1.74
CA GLN A 185 26.95 37.08 3.09
C GLN A 185 25.52 37.60 3.26
N ARG A 186 24.65 36.78 3.83
CA ARG A 186 23.40 37.24 4.45
C ARG A 186 23.37 36.64 5.84
N LEU A 187 23.32 37.51 6.83
CA LEU A 187 23.12 37.15 8.23
C LEU A 187 21.84 36.30 8.34
N HIS A 188 21.98 34.99 8.41
CA HIS A 188 20.88 34.08 8.66
C HIS A 188 20.42 34.30 10.10
N LYS A 189 19.36 35.09 10.28
CA LYS A 189 18.61 35.05 11.54
C LYS A 189 17.93 33.70 11.60
N ALA A 190 18.31 32.88 12.58
CA ALA A 190 17.64 31.62 12.87
C ALA A 190 16.14 31.85 13.00
N ILE A 191 15.35 31.22 12.12
CA ILE A 191 13.90 31.24 12.24
C ILE A 191 13.57 30.35 13.44
N SER A 192 13.09 30.96 14.52
CA SER A 192 12.59 30.21 15.67
C SER A 192 11.51 29.23 15.21
N PRO A 193 11.56 27.95 15.62
CA PRO A 193 10.59 26.95 15.20
C PRO A 193 9.16 27.41 15.53
N LEU A 194 8.23 27.16 14.60
CA LEU A 194 6.81 27.41 14.83
C LEU A 194 6.38 26.66 16.09
N LYS A 195 6.00 27.41 17.13
CA LYS A 195 5.39 26.85 18.34
C LYS A 195 3.94 26.50 18.02
N ILE A 196 3.73 25.34 17.40
CA ILE A 196 2.40 24.77 17.24
C ILE A 196 1.93 24.36 18.64
N LYS A 197 0.86 25.00 19.13
CA LYS A 197 0.19 24.54 20.33
C LYS A 197 -0.60 23.30 19.93
N LEU A 198 -0.10 22.12 20.29
CA LEU A 198 -0.89 20.89 20.25
C LEU A 198 -2.23 21.14 20.97
N PRO A 199 -3.36 20.63 20.44
CA PRO A 199 -4.61 20.63 21.17
C PRO A 199 -4.36 20.05 22.55
N LYS A 200 -4.72 20.79 23.60
CA LYS A 200 -4.66 20.27 24.96
C LYS A 200 -5.74 19.21 25.06
N PHE A 201 -5.37 17.94 24.95
CA PHE A 201 -6.22 16.85 25.36
C PHE A 201 -6.37 16.98 26.87
N TYR A 202 -7.48 17.54 27.31
CA TYR A 202 -7.92 17.40 28.68
C TYR A 202 -8.29 15.94 28.83
N VAL A 203 -7.36 15.15 29.37
CA VAL A 203 -7.71 13.90 30.03
C VAL A 203 -8.54 14.33 31.23
N SER A 204 -9.86 14.44 31.04
CA SER A 204 -10.77 14.40 32.17
C SER A 204 -10.43 13.14 32.95
N GLU A 205 -10.40 13.23 34.28
CA GLU A 205 -10.24 12.11 35.22
C GLU A 205 -11.44 11.14 35.14
N GLY A 206 -11.78 10.70 33.93
CA GLY A 206 -12.72 9.64 33.64
C GLY A 206 -12.06 8.31 33.94
N LYS A 207 -12.87 7.36 34.40
CA LYS A 207 -12.40 6.01 34.72
C LYS A 207 -11.69 5.42 33.50
N GLU A 208 -10.63 4.68 33.72
CA GLU A 208 -9.79 4.03 32.69
C GLU A 208 -10.60 3.33 31.58
N SER A 209 -11.79 2.83 31.91
CA SER A 209 -12.78 2.29 30.96
C SER A 209 -13.26 3.28 29.89
N GLU A 210 -13.49 4.55 30.23
CA GLU A 210 -13.94 5.59 29.30
C GLU A 210 -12.80 6.02 28.36
N ILE A 211 -11.56 6.01 28.84
CA ILE A 211 -10.37 6.32 28.03
C ILE A 211 -10.15 5.24 26.98
N ILE A 212 -10.25 3.97 27.37
CA ILE A 212 -10.17 2.84 26.43
C ILE A 212 -11.33 2.91 25.43
N GLN A 213 -12.55 3.21 25.89
CA GLN A 213 -13.70 3.33 25.00
C GLN A 213 -13.58 4.47 23.98
N ASN A 214 -12.96 5.59 24.37
CA ASN A 214 -12.71 6.72 23.47
C ASN A 214 -11.50 6.50 22.55
N ILE A 215 -10.42 5.83 22.98
CA ILE A 215 -9.27 5.52 22.13
C ILE A 215 -9.65 4.55 21.00
N PHE A 216 -10.56 3.62 21.29
CA PHE A 216 -11.02 2.62 20.34
C PHE A 216 -12.24 3.06 19.53
N GLU A 217 -12.61 4.36 19.53
CA GLU A 217 -13.76 4.97 18.82
C GLU A 217 -14.56 3.91 18.04
N LEU A 218 -15.49 3.23 18.72
CA LEU A 218 -16.20 2.10 18.10
C LEU A 218 -16.98 2.54 16.86
N ASP A 219 -17.29 3.84 16.76
CA ASP A 219 -17.83 4.51 15.57
C ASP A 219 -16.83 4.59 14.39
N GLY A 220 -15.53 4.69 14.65
CA GLY A 220 -14.47 4.67 13.64
C GLY A 220 -14.11 3.27 13.13
N LEU A 221 -14.44 2.23 13.90
CA LEU A 221 -14.27 0.82 13.52
C LEU A 221 -15.56 0.16 13.00
N GLY A 222 -16.68 0.89 12.97
CA GLY A 222 -17.97 0.41 12.47
C GLY A 222 -18.67 -0.62 13.35
N ILE A 223 -18.29 -0.74 14.63
CA ILE A 223 -18.86 -1.72 15.57
C ILE A 223 -19.90 -1.01 16.44
N SER A 224 -21.16 -1.41 16.30
CA SER A 224 -22.25 -0.88 17.12
C SER A 224 -22.10 -1.31 18.59
N SER A 225 -22.51 -0.43 19.52
CA SER A 225 -22.61 -0.77 20.97
C SER A 225 -23.44 -2.02 21.25
N ASP A 226 -24.33 -2.41 20.34
CA ASP A 226 -25.15 -3.63 20.46
C ASP A 226 -24.43 -4.90 19.98
N GLU A 227 -23.49 -4.79 19.04
CA GLU A 227 -22.61 -5.90 18.62
C GLU A 227 -21.54 -6.19 19.68
N TYR A 228 -21.05 -5.13 20.33
CA TYR A 228 -20.11 -5.21 21.45
C TYR A 228 -20.64 -6.07 22.61
N LYS A 229 -21.92 -5.89 23.00
CA LYS A 229 -22.53 -6.61 24.13
C LYS A 229 -22.84 -8.08 23.85
N ARG A 230 -22.91 -8.51 22.58
CA ARG A 230 -23.22 -9.90 22.22
C ARG A 230 -21.98 -10.79 22.14
N ASN A 231 -20.79 -10.20 22.03
CA ASN A 231 -19.57 -10.96 21.76
C ASN A 231 -18.73 -11.10 23.03
N GLU A 232 -19.09 -12.11 23.82
CA GLU A 232 -18.50 -12.41 25.14
C GLU A 232 -16.97 -12.51 25.08
N SER A 233 -16.41 -13.02 23.97
CA SER A 233 -14.95 -13.11 23.77
C SER A 233 -14.24 -11.76 23.64
N VAL A 234 -14.91 -10.75 23.08
CA VAL A 234 -14.36 -9.40 22.91
C VAL A 234 -14.39 -8.65 24.22
N VAL A 235 -15.48 -8.82 24.99
CA VAL A 235 -15.62 -8.29 26.35
C VAL A 235 -14.53 -8.89 27.26
N ASP A 236 -14.32 -10.21 27.20
CA ASP A 236 -13.27 -10.88 27.96
C ASP A 236 -11.87 -10.41 27.55
N TYR A 237 -11.61 -10.26 26.25
CA TYR A 237 -10.34 -9.76 25.75
C TYR A 237 -10.04 -8.35 26.27
N LEU A 238 -11.02 -7.43 26.20
CA LEU A 238 -10.86 -6.06 26.67
C LEU A 238 -10.77 -5.96 28.19
N GLN A 239 -11.50 -6.81 28.92
CA GLN A 239 -11.39 -6.89 30.37
C GLN A 239 -10.02 -7.43 30.80
N LYS A 240 -9.47 -8.41 30.07
CA LYS A 240 -8.11 -8.90 30.30
C LYS A 240 -7.07 -7.83 29.95
N TYR A 241 -7.24 -7.15 28.82
CA TYR A 241 -6.34 -6.10 28.36
C TYR A 241 -6.31 -4.90 29.30
N SER A 242 -7.47 -4.42 29.75
CA SER A 242 -7.60 -3.33 30.73
C SER A 242 -6.97 -3.64 32.09
N ARG A 243 -6.90 -4.91 32.50
CA ARG A 243 -6.16 -5.31 33.71
C ARG A 243 -4.63 -5.32 33.51
N THR A 244 -4.18 -5.38 32.26
CA THR A 244 -2.77 -5.55 31.91
C THR A 244 -2.09 -4.21 31.63
N ILE A 245 -2.86 -3.21 31.20
CA ILE A 245 -2.40 -1.84 31.00
C ILE A 245 -2.66 -1.01 32.26
N SER A 246 -1.75 -0.11 32.58
CA SER A 246 -2.00 0.95 33.56
C SER A 246 -1.36 2.23 33.06
N PHE A 247 -2.08 3.34 33.18
CA PHE A 247 -1.59 4.64 32.80
C PHE A 247 -1.12 5.39 34.04
N LYS A 248 0.19 5.62 34.14
CA LYS A 248 0.79 6.48 35.16
C LYS A 248 1.45 7.67 34.45
N ASP A 249 1.07 8.87 34.85
CA ASP A 249 1.58 10.13 34.28
C ASP A 249 1.43 10.25 32.75
N GLY A 250 0.37 9.65 32.18
CA GLY A 250 0.10 9.70 30.74
C GLY A 250 1.02 8.83 29.87
N ILE A 251 1.86 8.00 30.49
CA ILE A 251 2.77 7.07 29.81
C ILE A 251 2.25 5.64 30.00
N HIS A 252 2.17 4.89 28.90
CA HIS A 252 1.82 3.48 28.91
C HIS A 252 2.85 2.69 29.73
N SER A 253 2.42 1.95 30.76
CA SER A 253 3.24 0.94 31.42
C SER A 253 2.52 -0.42 31.46
N HIS A 254 3.21 -1.47 31.02
CA HIS A 254 2.70 -2.84 31.01
C HIS A 254 2.87 -3.44 32.41
N ARG A 255 1.76 -3.82 33.07
CA ARG A 255 1.83 -4.46 34.38
C ARG A 255 2.07 -5.95 34.19
N SER A 256 3.24 -6.44 34.57
CA SER A 256 3.50 -7.89 34.64
C SER A 256 2.62 -8.48 35.75
N LEU A 257 1.70 -9.36 35.39
CA LEU A 257 0.91 -10.13 36.34
C LEU A 257 1.84 -11.06 37.14
N PRO A 258 1.67 -11.21 38.46
CA PRO A 258 2.42 -12.19 39.23
C PRO A 258 2.04 -13.58 38.75
N ALA A 259 3.04 -14.44 38.51
CA ALA A 259 2.84 -15.84 38.17
C ALA A 259 2.03 -16.50 39.29
N GLU A 260 0.82 -16.96 38.96
CA GLU A 260 0.04 -17.78 39.86
C GLU A 260 0.83 -19.07 40.14
N GLY A 261 1.28 -19.19 41.39
CA GLY A 261 1.95 -20.36 41.90
C GLY A 261 1.02 -21.56 41.85
N GLN A 262 1.52 -22.63 41.25
CA GLN A 262 1.02 -23.99 41.40
C GLN A 262 1.03 -24.34 42.90
N HIS A 263 -0.15 -24.53 43.48
CA HIS A 263 -0.29 -25.28 44.72
C HIS A 263 -0.71 -26.72 44.39
N ASN A 264 0.04 -27.67 44.95
CA ASN A 264 -0.35 -29.07 45.15
C ASN A 264 -1.67 -29.18 45.90
#